data_AF-A0A8S3QRT9-F1
#
_entry.id   AF-A0A8S3QRT9-F1
#
_cell.length_a   1.000
_cell.length_b   1.000
_cell.length_c   1.000
_cell.angle_alpha   90.00
_cell.angle_beta   90.00
_cell.angle_gamma   90.00
#
_symmetry.space_group_name_H-M   'P 1'
#
loop_
_entity.id
_entity.type
_entity.pdbx_description
1 polymer ?
#
loop_
_entity_poly.entity_id
_entity_poly.type
_entity_poly.pdbx_seq_one_letter_code
_entity_poly.pdbx_strand_id
1 'polypeptide(L)'
;MLPGVLISNQWRVCASQSNIIQCTNQPGLTQIPTNIPTDTKSLQLIRNGITSIDTTSFSGLSSLVEINLIGNDISSIESGAFVDLPSLESVLLRDNPLICCTMIDFIELAQNQTRVYVAGTCHDFNITININSFNSTRCSVDGQWGSWSSSPCSVSCGDGIGNRQRICDSPKPSVNGKDCVGTSVETMICNLGECEVDGQWGSWSTTPCSVSCGDGIGNRQRSCDSPKPSVNGKDCFGPSMETMICNLGECSVDSQWSSWSTTPCSVSCGDGIGKDKESVTAQSPLSMEKIVLDLVWKQ
;
A
#
# COMPACT_ATOMS: atom_id res chain seq x y z
N MET A 1 67.54 -6.83 -26.52
CA MET A 1 66.70 -7.21 -25.38
C MET A 1 66.22 -5.92 -24.73
N LEU A 2 64.93 -5.58 -24.88
CA LEU A 2 64.32 -4.47 -24.15
C LEU A 2 63.63 -5.04 -22.90
N PRO A 3 63.68 -4.38 -21.75
CA PRO A 3 63.12 -4.91 -20.51
C PRO A 3 61.59 -4.77 -20.53
N GLY A 4 60.91 -5.92 -20.54
CA GLY A 4 59.46 -5.98 -20.41
C GLY A 4 59.04 -5.70 -18.97
N VAL A 5 58.19 -4.68 -18.79
CA VAL A 5 57.43 -4.47 -17.56
C VAL A 5 56.26 -5.46 -17.55
N LEU A 6 56.08 -6.20 -16.45
CA LEU A 6 55.06 -7.22 -16.26
C LEU A 6 53.78 -6.60 -15.66
N ILE A 7 52.66 -6.62 -16.39
CA ILE A 7 51.36 -5.97 -16.04
C ILE A 7 50.10 -6.89 -16.16
N SER A 8 50.06 -8.22 -15.95
CA SER A 8 48.84 -9.11 -16.19
C SER A 8 48.78 -9.80 -17.59
N ASN A 9 47.93 -10.78 -17.84
CA ASN A 9 48.03 -11.66 -19.02
C ASN A 9 47.17 -11.25 -20.24
N GLN A 10 46.70 -10.00 -20.35
CA GLN A 10 45.83 -9.55 -21.45
C GLN A 10 46.47 -8.54 -22.44
N TRP A 11 47.61 -7.91 -22.14
CA TRP A 11 48.24 -6.84 -22.96
C TRP A 11 49.56 -7.25 -23.62
N ARG A 12 49.96 -8.54 -23.57
CA ARG A 12 51.25 -9.00 -24.14
C ARG A 12 51.39 -8.82 -25.67
N VAL A 13 50.35 -8.30 -26.33
CA VAL A 13 50.25 -8.27 -27.79
C VAL A 13 50.11 -6.84 -28.36
N CYS A 14 50.03 -5.82 -27.50
CA CYS A 14 49.97 -4.42 -27.92
C CYS A 14 51.35 -3.75 -27.90
N ALA A 15 51.65 -2.94 -28.90
CA ALA A 15 52.84 -2.10 -28.94
C ALA A 15 52.58 -0.76 -28.24
N SER A 16 53.59 -0.23 -27.54
CA SER A 16 53.54 1.10 -26.93
C SER A 16 54.74 1.92 -27.40
N GLN A 17 54.48 3.09 -27.99
CA GLN A 17 55.51 4.03 -28.42
C GLN A 17 55.00 5.46 -28.35
N SER A 18 55.73 6.36 -27.68
CA SER A 18 55.46 7.80 -27.70
C SER A 18 54.00 8.17 -27.36
N ASN A 19 53.47 7.58 -26.29
CA ASN A 19 52.09 7.77 -25.80
C ASN A 19 51.02 7.27 -26.77
N ILE A 20 51.40 6.41 -27.72
CA ILE A 20 50.50 5.70 -28.62
C ILE A 20 50.48 4.23 -28.20
N ILE A 21 49.29 3.72 -27.93
CA ILE A 21 49.04 2.31 -27.65
C ILE A 21 48.40 1.69 -28.89
N GLN A 22 49.10 0.71 -29.48
CA GLN A 22 48.68 0.02 -30.69
C GLN A 22 48.33 -1.44 -30.40
N CYS A 23 47.03 -1.72 -30.47
CA CYS A 23 46.40 -3.02 -30.23
C CYS A 23 45.55 -3.39 -31.45
N THR A 24 46.18 -3.64 -32.60
CA THR A 24 45.45 -3.95 -33.85
C THR A 24 45.44 -5.45 -34.13
N ASN A 25 44.28 -6.01 -34.50
CA ASN A 25 44.15 -7.43 -34.90
C ASN A 25 44.63 -8.42 -33.84
N GLN A 26 44.21 -8.17 -32.60
CA GLN A 26 44.63 -8.93 -31.42
C GLN A 26 43.68 -10.10 -31.16
N PRO A 27 44.17 -11.35 -31.17
CA PRO A 27 43.33 -12.52 -30.95
C PRO A 27 42.68 -12.50 -29.56
N GLY A 28 41.34 -12.55 -29.52
CA GLY A 28 40.58 -12.62 -28.27
C GLY A 28 40.44 -11.30 -27.51
N LEU A 29 40.82 -10.17 -28.11
CA LEU A 29 40.60 -8.87 -27.48
C LEU A 29 39.13 -8.43 -27.67
N THR A 30 38.29 -8.78 -26.71
CA THR A 30 36.83 -8.55 -26.76
C THR A 30 36.33 -7.42 -25.85
N GLN A 31 37.23 -6.80 -25.11
CA GLN A 31 36.95 -5.66 -24.23
C GLN A 31 38.11 -4.68 -24.31
N ILE A 32 37.86 -3.43 -23.91
CA ILE A 32 38.93 -2.43 -23.80
C ILE A 32 39.88 -2.88 -22.68
N PRO A 33 41.21 -2.97 -22.93
CA PRO A 33 42.16 -3.43 -21.94
C PRO A 33 42.14 -2.59 -20.66
N THR A 34 42.22 -3.27 -19.51
CA THR A 34 42.46 -2.61 -18.22
C THR A 34 43.94 -2.27 -18.08
N ASN A 35 44.28 -1.17 -17.40
CA ASN A 35 45.65 -0.66 -17.19
C ASN A 35 46.35 -0.04 -18.41
N ILE A 36 45.62 0.67 -19.26
CA ILE A 36 46.21 1.54 -20.29
C ILE A 36 47.00 2.66 -19.59
N PRO A 37 48.23 3.00 -20.04
CA PRO A 37 49.00 4.11 -19.45
C PRO A 37 48.22 5.43 -19.48
N THR A 38 48.19 6.16 -18.38
CA THR A 38 47.35 7.38 -18.23
C THR A 38 47.83 8.58 -19.06
N ASP A 39 49.08 8.54 -19.53
CA ASP A 39 49.68 9.51 -20.44
C ASP A 39 49.42 9.19 -21.93
N THR A 40 48.70 8.10 -22.22
CA THR A 40 48.31 7.70 -23.58
C THR A 40 47.51 8.82 -24.24
N LYS A 41 47.97 9.25 -25.42
CA LYS A 41 47.31 10.25 -26.27
C LYS A 41 46.50 9.62 -27.39
N SER A 42 46.94 8.48 -27.90
CA SER A 42 46.28 7.79 -29.00
C SER A 42 46.15 6.30 -28.70
N LEU A 43 44.92 5.81 -28.73
CA LEU A 43 44.58 4.42 -28.46
C LEU A 43 44.02 3.77 -29.72
N GLN A 44 44.77 2.85 -30.29
CA GLN A 44 44.45 2.16 -31.54
C GLN A 44 44.01 0.73 -31.23
N LEU A 45 42.70 0.48 -31.28
CA LEU A 45 42.04 -0.80 -30.98
C LEU A 45 41.36 -1.37 -32.24
N ILE A 46 42.02 -1.26 -33.39
CA ILE A 46 41.45 -1.57 -34.71
C ILE A 46 41.34 -3.09 -34.91
N ARG A 47 40.25 -3.55 -35.55
CA ARG A 47 40.06 -4.97 -35.96
C ARG A 47 40.19 -5.95 -34.80
N ASN A 48 39.52 -5.68 -33.67
CA ASN A 48 39.40 -6.63 -32.56
C ASN A 48 37.93 -7.07 -32.42
N GLY A 49 37.58 -7.73 -31.31
CA GLY A 49 36.23 -8.25 -31.05
C GLY A 49 35.49 -7.47 -29.96
N ILE A 50 35.76 -6.17 -29.81
CA ILE A 50 35.15 -5.35 -28.74
C ILE A 50 33.66 -5.16 -29.05
N THR A 51 32.79 -5.44 -28.09
CA THR A 51 31.33 -5.51 -28.32
C THR A 51 30.53 -4.32 -27.78
N SER A 52 31.07 -3.59 -26.80
CA SER A 52 30.41 -2.48 -26.13
C SER A 52 31.42 -1.54 -25.48
N ILE A 53 30.97 -0.31 -25.19
CA ILE A 53 31.73 0.69 -24.45
C ILE A 53 30.82 1.21 -23.33
N ASP A 54 31.34 1.19 -22.11
CA ASP A 54 30.67 1.71 -20.91
C ASP A 54 31.39 2.94 -20.34
N THR A 55 30.79 3.53 -19.30
CA THR A 55 31.34 4.67 -18.55
C THR A 55 32.69 4.41 -17.87
N THR A 56 33.10 3.16 -17.70
CA THR A 56 34.36 2.80 -17.05
C THR A 56 35.49 2.51 -18.04
N SER A 57 35.14 2.28 -19.30
CA SER A 57 36.02 1.78 -20.35
C SER A 57 37.28 2.63 -20.60
N PHE A 58 37.18 3.96 -20.41
CA PHE A 58 38.31 4.89 -20.58
C PHE A 58 38.62 5.70 -19.31
N SER A 59 38.19 5.20 -18.15
CA SER A 59 38.35 5.93 -16.89
C SER A 59 39.82 6.26 -16.59
N GLY A 60 40.08 7.50 -16.20
CA GLY A 60 41.41 7.99 -15.83
C GLY A 60 42.34 8.33 -17.01
N LEU A 61 41.92 8.15 -18.26
CA LEU A 61 42.74 8.42 -19.45
C LEU A 61 42.60 9.86 -19.96
N SER A 62 42.80 10.84 -19.06
CA SER A 62 42.54 12.27 -19.34
C SER A 62 43.41 12.90 -20.43
N SER A 63 44.51 12.23 -20.81
CA SER A 63 45.42 12.64 -21.88
C SER A 63 44.99 12.16 -23.27
N LEU A 64 43.95 11.32 -23.37
CA LEU A 64 43.50 10.78 -24.66
C LEU A 64 42.97 11.89 -25.56
N VAL A 65 43.49 11.93 -26.78
CA VAL A 65 43.10 12.84 -27.86
C VAL A 65 42.33 12.07 -28.93
N GLU A 66 42.77 10.84 -29.24
CA GLU A 66 42.17 10.01 -30.28
C GLU A 66 41.93 8.58 -29.79
N ILE A 67 40.73 8.07 -30.06
CA ILE A 67 40.35 6.67 -29.85
C ILE A 67 39.94 6.08 -31.20
N ASN A 68 40.61 5.01 -31.62
CA ASN A 68 40.32 4.33 -32.87
C ASN A 68 39.84 2.89 -32.61
N LEU A 69 38.56 2.65 -32.88
CA LEU A 69 37.85 1.39 -32.66
C LEU A 69 37.29 0.82 -33.96
N ILE A 70 37.88 1.19 -35.11
CA ILE A 70 37.41 0.73 -36.42
C ILE A 70 37.45 -0.80 -36.53
N GLY A 71 36.40 -1.41 -37.07
CA GLY A 71 36.36 -2.83 -37.38
C GLY A 71 36.20 -3.72 -36.15
N ASN A 72 35.43 -3.30 -35.16
CA ASN A 72 35.07 -4.12 -33.99
C ASN A 72 33.60 -4.57 -34.08
N ASP A 73 33.11 -5.24 -33.04
CA ASP A 73 31.74 -5.73 -32.92
C ASP A 73 30.86 -4.82 -32.04
N ILE A 74 31.19 -3.52 -31.96
CA ILE A 74 30.52 -2.59 -31.05
C ILE A 74 29.09 -2.33 -31.52
N SER A 75 28.13 -2.73 -30.69
CA SER A 75 26.69 -2.54 -30.96
C SER A 75 26.05 -1.46 -30.09
N SER A 76 26.67 -1.12 -28.96
CA SER A 76 26.16 -0.13 -28.00
C SER A 76 27.28 0.65 -27.32
N ILE A 77 27.00 1.91 -27.00
CA ILE A 77 27.87 2.82 -26.24
C ILE A 77 27.00 3.50 -25.18
N GLU A 78 27.40 3.36 -23.90
CA GLU A 78 26.70 3.97 -22.79
C GLU A 78 26.78 5.51 -22.87
N SER A 79 25.69 6.18 -22.47
CA SER A 79 25.69 7.64 -22.35
C SER A 79 26.74 8.08 -21.34
N GLY A 80 27.61 9.01 -21.75
CA GLY A 80 28.68 9.50 -20.89
C GLY A 80 29.98 8.68 -20.91
N ALA A 81 30.11 7.66 -21.77
CA ALA A 81 31.34 6.87 -21.93
C ALA A 81 32.63 7.69 -22.18
N PHE A 82 32.49 8.95 -22.61
CA PHE A 82 33.60 9.86 -22.91
C PHE A 82 33.60 11.15 -22.05
N VAL A 83 32.80 11.22 -20.98
CA VAL A 83 32.65 12.43 -20.14
C VAL A 83 33.97 12.85 -19.48
N ASP A 84 34.75 11.89 -19.00
CA ASP A 84 36.00 12.14 -18.26
C ASP A 84 37.24 12.24 -19.15
N LEU A 85 37.07 12.59 -20.43
CA LEU A 85 38.14 12.73 -21.41
C LEU A 85 38.27 14.19 -21.88
N PRO A 86 38.86 15.08 -21.06
CA PRO A 86 38.89 16.51 -21.34
C PRO A 86 39.74 16.88 -22.56
N SER A 87 40.64 16.02 -23.03
CA SER A 87 41.52 16.26 -24.18
C SER A 87 41.03 15.58 -25.46
N LEU A 88 39.90 14.87 -25.41
CA LEU A 88 39.43 14.07 -26.53
C LEU A 88 38.98 14.96 -27.69
N GLU A 89 39.43 14.61 -28.89
CA GLU A 89 39.11 15.34 -30.13
C GLU A 89 38.47 14.42 -31.17
N SER A 90 38.80 13.12 -31.18
CA SER A 90 38.35 12.21 -32.23
C SER A 90 38.06 10.79 -31.72
N VAL A 91 36.91 10.25 -32.14
CA VAL A 91 36.50 8.86 -31.90
C VAL A 91 36.09 8.22 -33.22
N LEU A 92 36.81 7.17 -33.61
CA LEU A 92 36.58 6.46 -34.88
C LEU A 92 35.92 5.10 -34.61
N LEU A 93 34.68 4.95 -35.06
CA LEU A 93 33.80 3.79 -34.83
C LEU A 93 33.30 3.16 -36.15
N ARG A 94 33.93 3.48 -37.30
CA ARG A 94 33.55 2.87 -38.58
C ARG A 94 33.68 1.34 -38.54
N ASP A 95 32.91 0.66 -39.39
CA ASP A 95 32.90 -0.81 -39.47
C ASP A 95 32.56 -1.47 -38.13
N ASN A 96 31.57 -0.94 -37.42
CA ASN A 96 30.99 -1.54 -36.22
C ASN A 96 29.46 -1.70 -36.40
N PRO A 97 28.84 -2.75 -35.83
CA PRO A 97 27.40 -3.01 -35.89
C PRO A 97 26.58 -2.11 -34.95
N LEU A 98 26.84 -0.80 -34.94
CA LEU A 98 26.17 0.17 -34.07
C LEU A 98 24.66 0.21 -34.31
N ILE A 99 23.87 0.10 -33.23
CA ILE A 99 22.42 0.24 -33.25
C ILE A 99 22.07 1.59 -32.62
N CYS A 100 21.94 2.63 -33.43
CA CYS A 100 21.81 4.00 -32.93
C CYS A 100 20.50 4.25 -32.17
N CYS A 101 19.45 3.48 -32.45
CA CYS A 101 18.20 3.57 -31.69
C CYS A 101 18.30 3.10 -30.23
N THR A 102 19.35 2.37 -29.85
CA THR A 102 19.58 1.98 -28.44
C THR A 102 20.51 2.94 -27.70
N MET A 103 21.10 3.91 -28.38
CA MET A 103 22.14 4.82 -27.85
C MET A 103 21.84 6.29 -28.20
N ILE A 104 20.55 6.65 -28.21
CA ILE A 104 20.09 8.00 -28.59
C ILE A 104 20.75 9.07 -27.73
N ASP A 105 20.82 8.89 -26.41
CA ASP A 105 21.42 9.86 -25.49
C ASP A 105 22.89 10.16 -25.81
N PHE A 106 23.67 9.12 -26.14
CA PHE A 106 25.06 9.29 -26.57
C PHE A 106 25.14 10.09 -27.88
N ILE A 107 24.26 9.81 -28.84
CA ILE A 107 24.27 10.48 -30.15
C ILE A 107 23.87 11.95 -30.01
N GLU A 108 22.84 12.25 -29.20
CA GLU A 108 22.41 13.63 -28.95
C GLU A 108 23.51 14.44 -28.25
N LEU A 109 24.21 13.83 -27.29
CA LEU A 109 25.41 14.43 -26.69
C LEU A 109 26.52 14.66 -27.72
N ALA A 110 26.83 13.66 -28.55
CA ALA A 110 27.87 13.76 -29.57
C ALA A 110 27.54 14.82 -30.65
N GLN A 111 26.28 14.96 -31.03
CA GLN A 111 25.82 15.98 -31.98
C GLN A 111 25.82 17.40 -31.39
N ASN A 112 25.58 17.54 -30.09
CA ASN A 112 25.56 18.83 -29.41
C ASN A 112 26.96 19.29 -28.93
N GLN A 113 27.90 18.36 -28.75
CA GLN A 113 29.28 18.67 -28.38
C GLN A 113 30.13 18.96 -29.63
N THR A 114 30.36 20.24 -29.92
CA THR A 114 31.20 20.66 -31.08
C THR A 114 32.70 20.33 -30.93
N ARG A 115 33.11 19.72 -29.81
CA ARG A 115 34.52 19.52 -29.47
C ARG A 115 35.08 18.15 -29.86
N VAL A 116 34.24 17.11 -29.92
CA VAL A 116 34.68 15.74 -30.23
C VAL A 116 34.08 15.30 -31.55
N TYR A 117 34.93 14.96 -32.51
CA TYR A 117 34.51 14.41 -33.79
C TYR A 117 34.28 12.91 -33.67
N VAL A 118 33.03 12.47 -33.84
CA VAL A 118 32.66 11.05 -33.83
C VAL A 118 32.38 10.57 -35.25
N ALA A 119 33.17 9.62 -35.73
CA ALA A 119 33.02 9.03 -37.06
C ALA A 119 32.54 7.59 -36.96
N GLY A 120 31.28 7.34 -37.28
CA GLY A 120 30.73 5.98 -37.33
C GLY A 120 29.45 5.92 -38.14
N THR A 121 28.94 4.71 -38.29
CA THR A 121 27.72 4.45 -39.05
C THR A 121 26.77 3.54 -38.27
N CYS A 122 25.54 3.99 -38.13
CA CYS A 122 24.41 3.25 -37.58
C CYS A 122 23.93 2.19 -38.58
N HIS A 123 23.47 1.04 -38.07
CA HIS A 123 22.89 -0.06 -38.85
C HIS A 123 21.41 -0.31 -38.54
N ASP A 124 20.69 0.72 -38.09
CA ASP A 124 19.24 0.65 -37.88
C ASP A 124 18.50 0.57 -39.23
N PHE A 125 17.33 -0.07 -39.23
CA PHE A 125 16.43 -0.15 -40.40
C PHE A 125 17.04 -0.80 -41.66
N ASN A 126 18.09 -1.63 -41.53
CA ASN A 126 18.88 -2.18 -42.64
C ASN A 126 19.52 -1.10 -43.54
N ILE A 127 19.80 0.09 -42.99
CA ILE A 127 20.45 1.20 -43.71
C ILE A 127 21.67 1.67 -42.92
N THR A 128 22.71 2.07 -43.63
CA THR A 128 23.90 2.69 -43.05
C THR A 128 23.72 4.21 -42.95
N ILE A 129 23.67 4.77 -41.74
CA ILE A 129 23.48 6.22 -41.51
C ILE A 129 24.68 6.78 -40.75
N ASN A 130 25.24 7.92 -41.18
CA ASN A 130 26.32 8.58 -40.43
C ASN A 130 25.77 9.13 -39.09
N ILE A 131 26.48 8.86 -37.99
CA ILE A 131 26.08 9.30 -36.63
C ILE A 131 25.77 10.81 -36.57
N ASN A 132 26.54 11.64 -37.27
CA ASN A 132 26.37 13.10 -37.29
C ASN A 132 25.13 13.56 -38.07
N SER A 133 24.51 12.66 -38.85
CA SER A 133 23.28 12.88 -39.62
C SER A 133 22.09 12.05 -39.11
N PHE A 134 22.27 11.35 -37.99
CA PHE A 134 21.25 10.49 -37.43
C PHE A 134 20.09 11.32 -36.89
N ASN A 135 18.87 10.92 -37.26
CA ASN A 135 17.64 11.53 -36.75
C ASN A 135 16.93 10.56 -35.80
N SER A 136 16.97 10.86 -34.51
CA SER A 136 16.38 10.03 -33.44
C SER A 136 14.87 9.85 -33.59
N THR A 137 14.16 10.71 -34.35
CA THR A 137 12.71 10.55 -34.59
C THR A 137 12.35 9.28 -35.38
N ARG A 138 13.33 8.64 -36.03
CA ARG A 138 13.11 7.36 -36.74
C ARG A 138 13.03 6.17 -35.79
N CYS A 139 13.55 6.29 -34.57
CA CYS A 139 13.55 5.21 -33.61
C CYS A 139 12.17 5.00 -33.00
N SER A 140 11.74 3.75 -32.94
CA SER A 140 10.57 3.32 -32.18
C SER A 140 11.04 2.88 -30.80
N VAL A 141 10.89 3.74 -29.79
CA VAL A 141 11.09 3.37 -28.40
C VAL A 141 9.72 3.17 -27.81
N ASP A 142 9.37 1.93 -27.50
CA ASP A 142 8.10 1.63 -26.84
C ASP A 142 8.15 2.11 -25.38
N GLY A 143 7.06 2.71 -24.94
CA GLY A 143 6.92 3.27 -23.60
C GLY A 143 6.91 2.18 -22.54
N GLN A 144 7.53 2.45 -21.40
CA GLN A 144 7.42 1.61 -20.22
C GLN A 144 7.01 2.43 -18.99
N TRP A 145 6.33 1.73 -18.08
CA TRP A 145 5.81 2.32 -16.87
C TRP A 145 6.94 2.72 -15.92
N GLY A 146 6.88 3.95 -15.42
CA GLY A 146 7.63 4.38 -14.25
C GLY A 146 7.13 3.74 -12.96
N SER A 147 7.76 4.13 -11.86
CA SER A 147 7.40 3.64 -10.52
C SER A 147 6.00 4.12 -10.10
N TRP A 148 5.33 3.30 -9.29
CA TRP A 148 4.06 3.68 -8.69
C TRP A 148 4.23 4.75 -7.61
N SER A 149 3.34 5.73 -7.60
CA SER A 149 3.20 6.76 -6.57
C SER A 149 1.83 6.62 -5.89
N SER A 150 1.81 6.53 -4.56
CA SER A 150 0.59 6.27 -3.78
C SER A 150 0.03 7.55 -3.16
N SER A 151 -1.29 7.70 -3.21
CA SER A 151 -2.04 8.73 -2.49
C SER A 151 -2.37 8.29 -1.05
N PRO A 152 -2.69 9.23 -0.14
CA PRO A 152 -3.17 8.91 1.20
C PRO A 152 -4.44 8.03 1.16
N CYS A 153 -4.62 7.21 2.20
CA CYS A 153 -5.82 6.40 2.37
C CYS A 153 -7.05 7.29 2.61
N SER A 154 -8.24 6.84 2.18
CA SER A 154 -9.51 7.56 2.38
C SER A 154 -9.92 7.70 3.85
N VAL A 155 -9.32 6.90 4.72
CA VAL A 155 -9.55 6.88 6.17
C VAL A 155 -8.24 7.11 6.90
N SER A 156 -8.33 7.48 8.17
CA SER A 156 -7.18 7.62 9.07
C SER A 156 -6.92 6.38 9.95
N CYS A 157 -7.89 5.47 10.00
CA CYS A 157 -7.84 4.19 10.71
C CYS A 157 -8.79 3.20 10.02
N GLY A 158 -8.62 1.92 10.28
CA GLY A 158 -9.40 0.84 9.70
C GLY A 158 -9.04 0.57 8.24
N ASP A 159 -9.92 -0.16 7.58
CA ASP A 159 -9.81 -0.46 6.16
C ASP A 159 -10.35 0.72 5.35
N GLY A 160 -9.59 1.16 4.36
CA GLY A 160 -9.98 2.19 3.43
C GLY A 160 -9.41 1.93 2.05
N ILE A 161 -9.55 2.95 1.21
CA ILE A 161 -9.17 2.87 -0.18
C ILE A 161 -8.20 4.02 -0.48
N GLY A 162 -7.09 3.70 -1.15
CA GLY A 162 -6.17 4.66 -1.72
C GLY A 162 -6.06 4.44 -3.22
N ASN A 163 -5.49 5.41 -3.93
CA ASN A 163 -5.12 5.23 -5.33
C ASN A 163 -3.60 5.27 -5.47
N ARG A 164 -3.07 4.47 -6.38
CA ARG A 164 -1.71 4.64 -6.89
C ARG A 164 -1.74 5.02 -8.36
N GLN A 165 -0.78 5.84 -8.77
CA GLN A 165 -0.63 6.32 -10.12
C GLN A 165 0.78 6.05 -10.63
N ARG A 166 0.92 5.83 -11.93
CA ARG A 166 2.21 5.69 -12.62
C ARG A 166 2.13 6.39 -13.96
N ILE A 167 3.27 6.79 -14.49
CA ILE A 167 3.40 7.54 -15.74
C ILE A 167 4.21 6.70 -16.73
N CYS A 168 3.90 6.81 -18.02
CA CYS A 168 4.62 6.12 -19.09
C CYS A 168 5.88 6.91 -19.49
N ASP A 169 6.92 6.84 -18.67
CA ASP A 169 8.10 7.69 -18.78
C ASP A 169 9.44 6.96 -18.57
N SER A 170 9.43 5.63 -18.38
CA SER A 170 10.62 4.87 -17.96
C SER A 170 10.95 3.67 -18.86
N PRO A 171 11.14 3.83 -20.19
CA PRO A 171 11.32 5.10 -20.90
C PRO A 171 10.01 5.66 -21.47
N LYS A 172 10.03 6.97 -21.77
CA LYS A 172 8.94 7.64 -22.48
C LYS A 172 8.88 7.14 -23.93
N PRO A 173 7.68 6.83 -24.47
CA PRO A 173 7.55 6.39 -25.85
C PRO A 173 8.02 7.48 -26.82
N SER A 174 8.72 7.07 -27.89
CA SER A 174 9.05 7.97 -29.00
C SER A 174 7.80 8.24 -29.86
N VAL A 175 7.89 9.17 -30.81
CA VAL A 175 6.78 9.58 -31.69
C VAL A 175 6.12 8.38 -32.40
N ASN A 176 6.90 7.35 -32.71
CA ASN A 176 6.44 6.11 -33.36
C ASN A 176 6.45 4.89 -32.43
N GLY A 177 6.81 5.08 -31.16
CA GLY A 177 6.81 4.05 -30.13
C GLY A 177 5.40 3.68 -29.69
N LYS A 178 5.21 2.44 -29.26
CA LYS A 178 3.95 2.03 -28.64
C LYS A 178 3.80 2.67 -27.27
N ASP A 179 2.59 3.08 -26.93
CA ASP A 179 2.27 3.54 -25.59
C ASP A 179 2.28 2.38 -24.58
N CYS A 180 2.36 2.70 -23.29
CA CYS A 180 2.36 1.71 -22.22
C CYS A 180 1.05 0.91 -22.20
N VAL A 181 1.16 -0.40 -22.04
CA VAL A 181 -0.01 -1.28 -21.93
C VAL A 181 -0.47 -1.37 -20.47
N GLY A 182 -1.77 -1.13 -20.23
CA GLY A 182 -2.42 -1.21 -18.92
C GLY A 182 -2.94 0.14 -18.43
N THR A 183 -3.40 0.20 -17.17
CA THR A 183 -3.92 1.44 -16.57
C THR A 183 -2.80 2.25 -15.89
N SER A 184 -2.94 3.59 -15.94
CA SER A 184 -2.06 4.54 -15.24
C SER A 184 -2.51 4.82 -13.80
N VAL A 185 -3.72 4.41 -13.44
CA VAL A 185 -4.30 4.58 -12.11
C VAL A 185 -4.86 3.23 -11.65
N GLU A 186 -4.63 2.92 -10.39
CA GLU A 186 -5.13 1.71 -9.75
C GLU A 186 -5.59 2.01 -8.33
N THR A 187 -6.73 1.42 -7.96
CA THR A 187 -7.31 1.54 -6.63
C THR A 187 -6.79 0.39 -5.75
N MET A 188 -6.30 0.74 -4.57
CA MET A 188 -5.67 -0.17 -3.60
C MET A 188 -6.42 -0.12 -2.28
N ILE A 189 -6.49 -1.26 -1.59
CA ILE A 189 -6.98 -1.32 -0.20
C ILE A 189 -5.83 -0.96 0.74
N CYS A 190 -6.09 -0.09 1.70
CA CYS A 190 -5.16 0.29 2.75
C CYS A 190 -5.75 -0.05 4.13
N ASN A 191 -4.95 -0.66 4.99
CA ASN A 191 -5.36 -1.07 6.33
C ASN A 191 -4.51 -0.30 7.34
N LEU A 192 -5.11 0.65 8.05
CA LEU A 192 -4.42 1.58 8.96
C LEU A 192 -4.56 1.21 10.44
N GLY A 193 -4.83 -0.07 10.72
CA GLY A 193 -5.03 -0.58 12.09
C GLY A 193 -6.43 -0.28 12.61
N GLU A 194 -6.77 -0.79 13.79
CA GLU A 194 -8.12 -0.61 14.35
C GLU A 194 -8.40 0.85 14.73
N CYS A 195 -9.65 1.28 14.58
CA CYS A 195 -10.08 2.62 14.99
C CYS A 195 -10.26 2.74 16.51
N GLU A 196 -9.85 3.89 17.05
CA GLU A 196 -10.14 4.25 18.44
C GLU A 196 -11.62 4.60 18.57
N VAL A 197 -12.33 3.86 19.41
CA VAL A 197 -13.77 4.05 19.67
C VAL A 197 -13.94 4.20 21.17
N ASP A 198 -14.43 5.37 21.59
CA ASP A 198 -14.79 5.62 22.99
C ASP A 198 -16.08 4.85 23.34
N GLY A 199 -16.13 4.35 24.57
CA GLY A 199 -17.24 3.61 25.11
C GLY A 199 -18.48 4.49 25.31
N GLN A 200 -19.65 3.94 24.99
CA GLN A 200 -20.92 4.59 25.31
C GLN A 200 -21.87 3.64 26.06
N TRP A 201 -22.65 4.25 26.94
CA TRP A 201 -23.59 3.53 27.78
C TRP A 201 -24.70 2.88 26.95
N GLY A 202 -24.91 1.59 27.18
CA GLY A 202 -26.10 0.87 26.77
C GLY A 202 -27.35 1.30 27.53
N SER A 203 -28.47 0.68 27.17
CA SER A 203 -29.76 0.96 27.80
C SER A 203 -29.77 0.52 29.27
N TRP A 204 -30.54 1.23 30.09
CA TRP A 204 -30.77 0.84 31.48
C TRP A 204 -31.64 -0.41 31.58
N SER A 205 -31.24 -1.35 32.42
CA SER A 205 -32.01 -2.51 32.85
C SER A 205 -32.43 -2.33 34.31
N THR A 206 -33.72 -2.47 34.61
CA THR A 206 -34.30 -2.21 35.94
C THR A 206 -34.61 -3.51 36.68
N THR A 207 -34.31 -3.57 37.98
CA THR A 207 -34.76 -4.65 38.87
C THR A 207 -36.21 -4.42 39.31
N PRO A 208 -36.94 -5.48 39.74
CA PRO A 208 -38.21 -5.32 40.43
C PRO A 208 -38.08 -4.39 41.65
N CYS A 209 -39.17 -3.70 41.97
CA CYS A 209 -39.26 -2.83 43.14
C CYS A 209 -39.18 -3.67 44.43
N SER A 210 -38.63 -3.11 45.51
CA SER A 210 -38.53 -3.77 46.82
C SER A 210 -39.88 -4.11 47.46
N VAL A 211 -40.94 -3.48 46.96
CA VAL A 211 -42.32 -3.65 47.41
C VAL A 211 -43.19 -4.06 46.23
N SER A 212 -44.35 -4.65 46.51
CA SER A 212 -45.38 -4.99 45.51
C SER A 212 -46.48 -3.92 45.38
N CYS A 213 -46.52 -2.96 46.31
CA CYS A 213 -47.42 -1.80 46.32
C CYS A 213 -46.77 -0.67 47.16
N GLY A 214 -47.22 0.56 46.96
CA GLY A 214 -46.70 1.75 47.63
C GLY A 214 -45.37 2.25 47.06
N ASP A 215 -44.71 3.11 47.84
CA ASP A 215 -43.36 3.59 47.56
C ASP A 215 -42.32 2.53 47.95
N GLY A 216 -41.39 2.27 47.04
CA GLY A 216 -40.25 1.41 47.29
C GLY A 216 -39.03 1.85 46.52
N ILE A 217 -38.01 0.99 46.54
CA ILE A 217 -36.73 1.26 45.92
C ILE A 217 -36.43 0.15 44.93
N GLY A 218 -35.99 0.53 43.73
CA GLY A 218 -35.46 -0.36 42.71
C GLY A 218 -34.05 0.06 42.32
N ASN A 219 -33.33 -0.81 41.62
CA ASN A 219 -32.05 -0.46 41.03
C ASN A 219 -32.14 -0.53 39.51
N ARG A 220 -31.35 0.31 38.84
CA ARG A 220 -31.09 0.17 37.41
C ARG A 220 -29.61 0.01 37.17
N GLN A 221 -29.25 -0.81 36.19
CA GLN A 221 -27.88 -1.04 35.77
C GLN A 221 -27.77 -0.88 34.25
N ARG A 222 -26.62 -0.40 33.79
CA ARG A 222 -26.26 -0.30 32.38
C ARG A 222 -24.82 -0.75 32.17
N SER A 223 -24.51 -1.18 30.95
CA SER A 223 -23.18 -1.63 30.55
C SER A 223 -22.56 -0.65 29.56
N CYS A 224 -21.23 -0.52 29.56
CA CYS A 224 -20.51 0.30 28.58
C CYS A 224 -20.23 -0.52 27.31
N ASP A 225 -21.26 -0.74 26.52
CA ASP A 225 -21.24 -1.68 25.40
C ASP A 225 -21.90 -1.16 24.11
N SER A 226 -22.32 0.11 24.08
CA SER A 226 -23.14 0.65 23.00
C SER A 226 -22.58 1.94 22.37
N PRO A 227 -21.32 1.97 21.87
CA PRO A 227 -20.45 0.82 21.63
C PRO A 227 -19.50 0.53 22.81
N LYS A 228 -18.93 -0.68 22.82
CA LYS A 228 -17.85 -1.04 23.74
C LYS A 228 -16.56 -0.30 23.34
N PRO A 229 -15.80 0.26 24.31
CA PRO A 229 -14.55 0.93 23.99
C PRO A 229 -13.54 -0.03 23.35
N SER A 230 -12.80 0.45 22.34
CA SER A 230 -11.66 -0.29 21.78
C SER A 230 -10.44 -0.24 22.72
N VAL A 231 -9.35 -0.94 22.40
CA VAL A 231 -8.19 -1.15 23.31
C VAL A 231 -7.64 0.15 23.89
N ASN A 232 -7.71 1.26 23.14
CA ASN A 232 -7.28 2.60 23.58
C ASN A 232 -8.43 3.60 23.74
N GLY A 233 -9.68 3.17 23.52
CA GLY A 233 -10.86 4.01 23.69
C GLY A 233 -11.13 4.34 25.16
N LYS A 234 -11.70 5.52 25.41
CA LYS A 234 -12.07 5.92 26.77
C LYS A 234 -13.26 5.11 27.28
N ASP A 235 -13.23 4.75 28.54
CA ASP A 235 -14.37 4.11 29.20
C ASP A 235 -15.53 5.09 29.42
N CYS A 236 -16.73 4.56 29.63
CA CYS A 236 -17.93 5.36 29.83
C CYS A 236 -17.84 6.21 31.10
N PHE A 237 -18.22 7.48 30.98
CA PHE A 237 -18.25 8.40 32.13
C PHE A 237 -19.57 8.29 32.92
N GLY A 238 -19.49 8.15 34.24
CA GLY A 238 -20.62 8.12 35.17
C GLY A 238 -20.87 6.75 35.80
N PRO A 239 -21.92 6.60 36.64
CA PRO A 239 -22.20 5.34 37.33
C PRO A 239 -22.84 4.30 36.38
N SER A 240 -22.43 3.04 36.55
CA SER A 240 -23.03 1.87 35.88
C SER A 240 -24.27 1.34 36.58
N MET A 241 -24.49 1.71 37.85
CA MET A 241 -25.64 1.31 38.66
C MET A 241 -26.17 2.52 39.43
N GLU A 242 -27.49 2.60 39.51
CA GLU A 242 -28.18 3.68 40.20
C GLU A 242 -29.43 3.16 40.92
N THR A 243 -29.70 3.73 42.08
CA THR A 243 -30.89 3.43 42.87
C THR A 243 -32.00 4.42 42.54
N MET A 244 -33.19 3.89 42.27
CA MET A 244 -34.36 4.65 41.82
C MET A 244 -35.52 4.43 42.79
N ILE A 245 -36.35 5.45 42.96
CA ILE A 245 -37.62 5.31 43.68
C ILE A 245 -38.66 4.77 42.70
N CYS A 246 -39.38 3.74 43.12
CA CYS A 246 -40.52 3.18 42.38
C CYS A 246 -41.80 3.42 43.19
N ASN A 247 -42.88 3.78 42.50
CA ASN A 247 -44.20 3.93 43.10
C ASN A 247 -45.16 3.00 42.36
N LEU A 248 -45.65 1.98 43.07
CA LEU A 248 -46.51 0.91 42.52
C LEU A 248 -47.99 1.10 42.85
N GLY A 249 -48.41 2.32 43.20
CA GLY A 249 -49.79 2.63 43.58
C GLY A 249 -50.15 2.18 45.00
N GLU A 250 -51.28 2.65 45.53
CA GLU A 250 -51.65 2.43 46.93
C GLU A 250 -51.82 0.94 47.27
N CYS A 251 -51.36 0.54 48.46
CA CYS A 251 -51.56 -0.81 48.96
C CYS A 251 -53.03 -1.03 49.32
N SER A 252 -53.58 -2.15 48.85
CA SER A 252 -54.92 -2.58 49.22
C SER A 252 -55.04 -2.81 50.72
N VAL A 253 -56.03 -2.18 51.36
CA VAL A 253 -56.32 -2.36 52.78
C VAL A 253 -56.90 -3.76 53.04
N ASP A 254 -56.49 -4.39 54.14
CA ASP A 254 -57.03 -5.67 54.60
C ASP A 254 -58.57 -5.64 54.56
N SER A 255 -59.13 -6.49 53.71
CA SER A 255 -60.57 -6.60 53.52
C SER A 255 -61.21 -7.13 54.80
N GLN A 256 -62.08 -6.34 55.41
CA GLN A 256 -62.88 -6.78 56.56
C GLN A 256 -63.96 -7.76 56.09
N TRP A 257 -64.21 -8.80 56.89
CA TRP A 257 -65.33 -9.71 56.65
C TRP A 257 -66.65 -8.92 56.67
N SER A 258 -67.53 -9.16 55.70
CA SER A 258 -68.93 -8.69 55.75
C SER A 258 -69.61 -9.24 57.01
N SER A 259 -70.66 -8.64 57.58
CA SER A 259 -71.34 -9.28 58.72
C SER A 259 -72.07 -10.57 58.29
N TRP A 260 -72.14 -11.57 59.18
CA TRP A 260 -72.90 -12.81 58.97
C TRP A 260 -74.34 -12.53 58.54
N SER A 261 -74.76 -13.21 57.47
CA SER A 261 -76.14 -13.21 56.99
C SER A 261 -76.78 -14.58 57.19
N THR A 262 -77.87 -14.63 57.95
CA THR A 262 -78.64 -15.86 58.23
C THR A 262 -79.82 -15.97 57.28
N THR A 263 -79.91 -17.06 56.52
CA THR A 263 -81.10 -17.33 55.72
C THR A 263 -82.23 -17.89 56.57
N PRO A 264 -83.50 -17.55 56.31
CA PRO A 264 -84.66 -18.16 56.96
C PRO A 264 -84.63 -19.70 56.83
N CYS A 265 -85.13 -20.40 57.85
CA CYS A 265 -85.18 -21.85 57.88
C CYS A 265 -85.97 -22.40 56.67
N SER A 266 -85.51 -23.51 56.07
CA SER A 266 -86.06 -24.06 54.84
C SER A 266 -87.53 -24.53 54.94
N VAL A 267 -88.07 -24.66 56.16
CA VAL A 267 -89.45 -25.05 56.44
C VAL A 267 -90.02 -24.21 57.58
N SER A 268 -91.33 -24.02 57.59
CA SER A 268 -92.05 -23.31 58.66
C SER A 268 -92.54 -24.22 59.79
N CYS A 269 -92.44 -25.55 59.64
CA CYS A 269 -92.70 -26.56 60.67
C CYS A 269 -91.98 -27.89 60.35
N GLY A 270 -91.49 -28.59 61.39
CA GLY A 270 -90.65 -29.80 61.25
C GLY A 270 -89.16 -29.47 61.10
N ASP A 271 -88.32 -30.51 60.96
CA ASP A 271 -86.86 -30.35 60.89
C ASP A 271 -86.44 -29.58 59.63
N GLY A 272 -85.70 -28.48 59.82
CA GLY A 272 -85.28 -27.58 58.75
C GLY A 272 -83.78 -27.28 58.75
N ILE A 273 -83.28 -26.76 57.62
CA ILE A 273 -81.88 -26.36 57.48
C ILE A 273 -81.80 -24.84 57.28
N GLY A 274 -80.97 -24.20 58.09
CA GLY A 274 -80.54 -22.81 57.93
C GLY A 274 -79.08 -22.73 57.49
N LYS A 275 -78.69 -21.63 56.85
CA LYS A 275 -77.30 -21.33 56.50
C LYS A 275 -76.93 -19.92 56.95
N ASP A 276 -75.77 -19.82 57.57
CA ASP A 276 -75.09 -18.57 57.85
C ASP A 276 -73.93 -18.41 56.85
N LYS A 277 -73.85 -17.24 56.23
CA LYS A 277 -72.80 -16.92 55.25
C LYS A 277 -72.10 -15.63 55.60
N GLU A 278 -70.77 -15.66 55.55
CA GLU A 278 -69.90 -14.49 55.61
C GLU A 278 -68.91 -14.56 54.46
N SER A 279 -68.57 -13.41 53.88
CA SER A 279 -67.57 -13.35 52.82
C SER A 279 -66.62 -12.17 52.99
N VAL A 280 -65.39 -12.39 52.57
CA VAL A 280 -64.37 -11.35 52.47
C VAL A 280 -63.89 -11.30 51.02
N THR A 281 -63.78 -10.08 50.48
CA THR A 281 -63.26 -9.87 49.12
C THR A 281 -61.99 -9.05 49.25
N ALA A 282 -60.84 -9.69 49.08
CA ALA A 282 -59.56 -9.00 49.03
C ALA A 282 -59.37 -8.46 47.61
N GLN A 283 -59.21 -7.15 47.49
CA GLN A 283 -59.06 -6.50 46.19
C GLN A 283 -57.59 -6.19 45.99
N SER A 284 -56.84 -7.04 45.26
CA SER A 284 -55.44 -6.75 44.91
C SER A 284 -55.36 -6.03 43.55
N PRO A 285 -54.27 -5.30 43.25
CA PRO A 285 -54.09 -4.64 41.94
C PRO A 285 -53.99 -5.62 40.76
N LEU A 286 -53.77 -6.92 41.00
CA LEU A 286 -53.47 -7.93 39.98
C LEU A 286 -54.49 -9.08 39.91
N SER A 287 -55.37 -9.24 40.90
CA SER A 287 -56.48 -10.21 40.87
C SER A 287 -57.51 -9.97 41.99
N MET A 288 -58.76 -10.42 41.78
CA MET A 288 -59.81 -10.48 42.80
C MET A 288 -59.94 -11.92 43.31
N GLU A 289 -59.67 -12.15 44.60
CA GLU A 289 -59.98 -13.42 45.28
C GLU A 289 -61.07 -13.20 46.32
N LYS A 290 -62.15 -13.99 46.21
CA LYS A 290 -63.28 -13.97 47.16
C LYS A 290 -63.28 -15.26 47.96
N ILE A 291 -63.11 -15.13 49.27
CA ILE A 291 -63.21 -16.26 50.21
C ILE A 291 -64.59 -16.18 50.88
N VAL A 292 -65.34 -17.30 50.84
CA VAL A 292 -66.68 -17.42 51.42
C VAL A 292 -66.67 -18.56 52.44
N LEU A 293 -67.13 -18.27 53.66
CA LEU A 293 -67.36 -19.28 54.70
C LEU A 293 -68.87 -19.53 54.84
N ASP A 294 -69.25 -20.80 54.71
CA ASP A 294 -70.62 -21.28 54.83
C ASP A 294 -70.74 -22.18 56.07
N LEU A 295 -71.60 -21.81 57.02
CA LEU A 295 -71.97 -22.64 58.17
C LEU A 295 -73.43 -23.10 58.01
N VAL A 296 -73.64 -24.41 58.13
CA VAL A 296 -74.97 -25.04 57.98
C VAL A 296 -75.39 -25.62 59.31
N TRP A 297 -76.59 -25.25 59.78
CA TRP A 297 -77.15 -25.75 61.02
C TRP A 297 -78.56 -26.32 60.80
N LYS A 298 -78.98 -27.19 61.73
CA LYS A 298 -80.32 -27.80 61.75
C LYS A 298 -81.06 -27.35 63.00
N GLN A 299 -82.32 -26.96 62.84
CA GLN A 299 -83.27 -26.72 63.93
C GLN A 299 -84.33 -27.80 63.95
#